data_AF-A0A0B7C1F1-F1
#
_entry.id   AF-A0A0B7C1F1-F1
#
_cell.length_a   1.000
_cell.length_b   1.000
_cell.length_c   1.000
_cell.angle_alpha   90.00
_cell.angle_beta   90.00
_cell.angle_gamma   90.00
#
_symmetry.space_group_name_H-M   'P 1'
#
loop_
_entity.id
_entity.type
_entity.pdbx_description
1 polymer ?
#
loop_
_entity_poly.entity_id
_entity_poly.type
_entity_poly.pdbx_seq_one_letter_code
_entity_poly.pdbx_strand_id
1 'polypeptide(L)' 'DAFKYIIQNKGIDTEQSYPYKPKEGKCHFKSAHVGATVKSFKDVEKGSEDDLQKAVAEVGPISIAIDASLDSFQLY' A
#
# COMPACT_ATOMS: atom_id res chain seq x y z
N ASP A 1 -6.27 -6.73 4.36
CA ASP A 1 -5.88 -5.85 3.24
C ASP A 1 -5.92 -4.39 3.62
N ALA A 2 -4.78 -3.71 3.47
CA ALA A 2 -4.64 -2.30 3.80
C ALA A 2 -5.64 -1.41 3.04
N PHE A 3 -5.83 -1.64 1.73
CA PHE A 3 -6.79 -0.85 0.93
C PHE A 3 -8.23 -0.98 1.44
N LYS A 4 -8.67 -2.20 1.80
CA LYS A 4 -10.01 -2.43 2.38
C LYS A 4 -10.17 -1.68 3.70
N TYR A 5 -9.15 -1.69 4.56
CA TYR A 5 -9.17 -0.93 5.79
C TYR A 5 -9.34 0.57 5.52
N ILE A 6 -8.57 1.15 4.61
CA ILE A 6 -8.67 2.60 4.30
C ILE A 6 -10.07 2.96 3.78
N ILE A 7 -10.67 2.12 2.94
CA ILE A 7 -12.04 2.31 2.42
C ILE A 7 -13.05 2.29 3.58
N GLN A 8 -12.98 1.28 4.46
CA GLN A 8 -13.91 1.12 5.59
C GLN A 8 -13.73 2.20 6.66
N ASN A 9 -12.48 2.57 6.93
CA ASN A 9 -12.07 3.58 7.90
C ASN A 9 -12.28 5.02 7.37
N LYS A 10 -12.66 5.15 6.08
CA LYS A 10 -12.88 6.42 5.37
C LYS A 10 -11.66 7.33 5.38
N GLY A 11 -10.46 6.75 5.40
CA GLY A 11 -9.22 7.49 5.33
C GLY A 11 -8.06 6.84 6.06
N ILE A 12 -6.89 7.42 5.84
CA ILE A 12 -5.62 7.10 6.49
C ILE A 12 -4.94 8.39 6.94
N ASP A 13 -4.32 8.33 8.12
CA ASP A 13 -3.62 9.48 8.71
C ASP A 13 -2.32 9.80 7.96
N THR A 14 -1.85 11.04 8.06
CA THR A 14 -0.52 11.41 7.57
C THR A 14 0.59 10.86 8.46
N GLU A 15 1.78 10.63 7.91
CA GLU A 15 2.97 10.21 8.67
C GLU A 15 3.32 11.20 9.79
N GLN A 16 3.10 12.51 9.56
CA GLN A 16 3.38 13.53 10.58
C GLN A 16 2.45 13.42 11.79
N SER A 17 1.18 13.07 11.58
CA SER A 17 0.19 12.90 12.66
C SER A 17 0.25 11.52 13.33
N TYR A 18 0.70 10.50 12.60
CA TYR A 18 0.79 9.12 13.08
C TYR A 18 2.13 8.52 12.64
N PRO A 19 3.25 8.89 13.28
CA PRO A 19 4.58 8.43 12.89
C PRO A 19 4.78 6.94 13.16
N TYR A 20 5.51 6.29 12.26
CA TYR A 20 5.81 4.86 12.35
C TYR A 20 6.59 4.52 13.62
N LYS A 21 6.19 3.42 14.26
CA LYS A 21 6.90 2.81 15.38
C LYS A 21 7.14 1.34 15.04
N PRO A 22 8.37 0.82 15.17
CA PRO A 22 8.72 -0.54 14.78
C PRO A 22 8.26 -1.58 15.81
N LYS A 23 6.98 -1.52 16.19
CA LYS A 23 6.33 -2.46 17.10
C LYS A 23 4.82 -2.35 16.93
N GLU A 24 4.14 -3.47 17.13
CA GLU A 24 2.69 -3.47 17.23
C GLU A 24 2.23 -2.61 18.41
N GLY A 25 1.12 -1.92 18.23
CA GLY A 25 0.56 -1.01 19.20
C GLY A 25 -0.94 -0.89 19.05
N LYS A 26 -1.55 -0.07 19.90
CA LYS A 26 -2.98 0.23 19.78
C LYS A 26 -3.20 1.15 18.58
N CYS A 27 -4.35 0.98 17.92
CA CYS A 27 -4.79 1.89 16.87
C CYS A 27 -5.13 3.26 17.47
N HIS A 28 -4.49 4.31 16.95
CA HIS A 28 -4.69 5.69 17.36
C HIS A 28 -5.17 6.58 16.21
N PHE A 29 -5.88 6.00 15.24
CA PHE A 29 -6.43 6.71 14.09
C PHE A 29 -7.28 7.91 14.53
N LYS A 30 -7.07 9.05 13.89
CA LYS A 30 -7.85 10.26 14.13
C LYS A 30 -8.38 10.81 12.82
N SER A 31 -9.70 10.79 12.64
CA SER A 31 -10.36 11.34 11.45
C SER A 31 -9.99 12.80 11.12
N ALA A 32 -9.56 13.58 12.11
CA ALA A 32 -9.07 14.96 11.94
C ALA A 32 -7.71 15.06 11.22
N HIS A 33 -6.97 13.95 11.07
CA HIS A 33 -5.64 13.91 10.46
C HIS A 33 -5.57 13.06 9.19
N VAL A 34 -6.73 12.76 8.60
CA VAL A 34 -6.82 12.01 7.34
C VAL A 34 -6.07 12.77 6.24
N GLY A 35 -5.00 12.15 5.73
CA GLY A 35 -4.21 12.66 4.62
C GLY A 35 -4.67 12.15 3.25
N ALA A 36 -5.28 10.96 3.21
CA ALA A 36 -5.77 10.37 1.98
C ALA A 36 -6.96 9.44 2.21
N THR A 37 -7.74 9.21 1.15
CA THR A 37 -8.83 8.22 1.13
C THR A 37 -8.69 7.35 -0.11
N VAL A 38 -9.20 6.12 -0.03
CA VAL A 38 -9.25 5.19 -1.16
C VAL A 38 -10.72 4.89 -1.44
N LYS A 39 -11.11 4.92 -2.71
CA LYS A 39 -12.49 4.60 -3.13
C LYS A 39 -12.64 3.12 -3.50
N SER A 40 -11.68 2.60 -4.25
CA SER A 40 -11.62 1.22 -4.70
C SER A 40 -10.18 0.85 -5.01
N PHE A 41 -9.92 -0.45 -5.12
CA PHE A 41 -8.68 -1.00 -5.67
C PHE A 41 -9.06 -2.11 -6.65
N LYS A 42 -8.15 -2.42 -7.57
CA LYS A 42 -8.29 -3.51 -8.54
C LYS A 42 -6.96 -4.23 -8.64
N ASP A 43 -7.03 -5.55 -8.70
CA ASP A 43 -5.85 -6.39 -8.93
C ASP A 43 -5.55 -6.47 -10.43
N VAL A 44 -4.26 -6.50 -10.76
CA VAL A 44 -3.76 -6.83 -12.09
C VAL A 44 -3.86 -8.34 -12.31
N GLU A 45 -4.04 -8.77 -13.56
CA GLU A 45 -4.09 -10.18 -13.90
C GLU A 45 -2.81 -10.90 -13.42
N LYS A 46 -3.00 -12.04 -12.74
CA LYS A 46 -1.89 -12.71 -12.07
C LYS A 46 -0.91 -13.28 -13.10
N GLY A 47 0.35 -12.86 -13.01
CA GLY A 47 1.41 -13.36 -13.88
C GLY A 47 1.45 -12.70 -15.27
N SER A 48 0.61 -11.70 -15.53
CA SER A 48 0.65 -10.92 -16.77
C SER A 48 1.55 -9.69 -16.61
N GLU A 49 2.81 -9.81 -17.03
CA GLU A 49 3.74 -8.67 -17.04
C GLU A 49 3.32 -7.59 -18.03
N ASP A 50 2.66 -7.97 -19.13
CA ASP A 50 2.10 -7.01 -20.10
C ASP A 50 1.02 -6.13 -19.46
N ASP A 51 0.14 -6.71 -18.66
CA ASP A 51 -0.90 -5.94 -17.97
C ASP A 51 -0.32 -5.13 -16.80
N LEU A 52 0.72 -5.63 -16.13
CA LEU A 52 1.46 -4.87 -15.13
C LEU A 52 2.15 -3.66 -15.76
N GLN A 53 2.83 -3.83 -16.90
CA GLN A 53 3.47 -2.75 -17.63
C GLN A 53 2.46 -1.67 -18.04
N LYS A 54 1.31 -2.08 -18.58
CA LYS A 54 0.22 -1.15 -18.92
C LYS A 54 -0.31 -0.44 -17.68
N ALA A 55 -0.56 -1.16 -16.58
CA ALA A 55 -1.04 -0.57 -15.34
C ALA A 55 -0.05 0.47 -14.78
N VAL A 56 1.24 0.18 -14.82
CA VAL A 56 2.29 1.11 -14.39
C VAL A 56 2.30 2.38 -15.26
N ALA A 57 2.17 2.22 -16.58
CA ALA A 57 2.17 3.34 -17.52
C ALA A 57 0.91 4.21 -17.44
N GLU A 58 -0.27 3.60 -17.27
CA GLU A 58 -1.57 4.28 -17.37
C GLU A 58 -2.09 4.77 -16.01
N VAL A 59 -1.81 4.05 -14.92
CA VAL A 59 -2.34 4.36 -13.57
C VAL A 59 -1.27 4.99 -12.68
N GLY A 60 -0.03 4.49 -12.76
CA GLY A 60 1.09 4.93 -11.94
C GLY A 60 1.65 3.80 -11.06
N PRO A 61 2.21 4.09 -9.88
CA PRO A 61 2.83 3.08 -9.02
C PRO A 61 1.86 1.97 -8.60
N ILE A 62 2.26 0.71 -8.77
CA ILE A 62 1.47 -0.48 -8.46
C ILE A 62 2.12 -1.26 -7.32
N SER A 63 1.34 -1.70 -6.32
CA SER A 63 1.80 -2.58 -5.26
C SER A 63 1.98 -4.01 -5.78
N ILE A 64 3.17 -4.60 -5.60
CA ILE A 64 3.49 -5.98 -6.00
C ILE A 64 4.07 -6.77 -4.82
N ALA A 65 4.06 -8.10 -4.96
CA ALA A 65 4.78 -9.01 -4.06
C ALA A 65 5.90 -9.71 -4.85
N ILE A 66 7.08 -9.80 -4.25
CA ILE A 66 8.26 -10.47 -4.79
C ILE A 66 8.86 -11.40 -3.74
N ASP A 67 9.62 -12.39 -4.18
CA ASP A 67 10.43 -13.20 -3.28
C ASP A 67 11.76 -12.49 -2.99
N ALA A 68 11.90 -12.01 -1.75
CA ALA A 68 13.09 -11.31 -1.26
C ALA A 68 13.97 -12.20 -0.36
N SER A 69 13.76 -13.52 -0.36
CA SER A 69 14.48 -14.44 0.55
C SER A 69 15.94 -14.70 0.15
N LEU A 70 16.33 -14.37 -1.08
CA LEU A 70 17.69 -14.61 -1.60
C LEU A 70 18.68 -13.55 -1.12
N ASP A 71 19.89 -13.97 -0.71
CA ASP A 71 20.98 -13.05 -0.33
C ASP A 71 21.38 -12.11 -1.48
N SER A 72 21.27 -12.59 -2.72
CA SER A 72 21.48 -11.77 -3.91
C SER A 72 20.51 -10.59 -3.99
N PHE A 73 19.29 -10.72 -3.46
CA PHE A 73 18.32 -9.64 -3.42
C PHE A 73 18.61 -8.69 -2.25
N GLN A 74 19.06 -9.21 -1.11
CA GLN A 74 19.41 -8.38 0.06
C GLN A 74 20.62 -7.47 -0.21
N LEU A 75 21.51 -7.88 -1.11
CA LEU A 75 22.76 -7.18 -1.46
C LEU A 75 22.77 -6.56 -2.87
N TYR A 76 21.63 -6.57 -3.58
CA TYR A 76 21.47 -5.92 -4.89
C TYR A 76 21.46 -4.39 -4.76
#